data_AF-A0A1G2YV74-F1
#
_entry.id   AF-A0A1G2YV74-F1
#
_cell.length_a   1.000
_cell.length_b   1.000
_cell.length_c   1.000
_cell.angle_alpha   90.00
_cell.angle_beta   90.00
_cell.angle_gamma   90.00
#
_symmetry.space_group_name_H-M   'P 1'
#
loop_
_entity.id
_entity.type
_entity.pdbx_description
1 polymer ?
#
loop_
_entity_poly.entity_id
_entity_poly.type
_entity_poly.pdbx_seq_one_letter_code
_entity_poly.pdbx_strand_id
1 'polypeptide(L)'
;MKVRLTKLIFLLLVFAFVNPGAVAQIEGSPHDLSAVVGGSACSFCHTPHGALAGTPLWSHELSSAVYKIYQSSSLQANVGQPTGSSKLCLSCHDGTVALTESVRGGPSGGAYITPGSANIGTDLSDDHPISFVYSTALSTEDVQMRPPSALPEQLKLDRLSELQCTTCHDPHNNRYGNFLVMSNRLSQMCVACHDLSGWRLSSHASSSALASAANDSYLQSNEYGTVMENSCVSCHRPHSAGGHERLLHFTRLEDNCLNCHDGSVAKTNLKSEMTKLSRHDVARYEGLHDLKESPSAAIRHVECVDCHNPHAVQDTLSKAPVVPGPMRGVSGVTASGSSIESVQYEYEVCFKCHADNPNRPQSAITRQITQTNTRLEFDPSAFSFHPVMAPGVNQNVPSLKSPMTAATMIYCTDCHNSDSTSGAKGPHGSNYPNLLAYRYETSDYTQESSYSYQLCYRCHSRNSILNNESFTKHTEHLQKQIPCSACHDAHGISSVQGTRLNNTNLINFDTTIVRPDPATGRLEFEDTGIFHGRCYLECHSKTHSPQEY
;
A
#
# COMPACT_ATOMS: atom_id res chain seq x y z
N MET A 1 55.73 -40.11 52.96
CA MET A 1 55.44 -39.74 54.37
C MET A 1 55.79 -38.28 54.57
N LYS A 2 54.89 -37.52 55.21
CA LYS A 2 54.98 -36.09 55.59
C LYS A 2 54.63 -35.04 54.54
N VAL A 3 53.33 -34.71 54.56
CA VAL A 3 52.71 -33.42 54.29
C VAL A 3 53.46 -32.28 55.00
N ARG A 4 53.69 -31.16 54.32
CA ARG A 4 53.80 -29.84 54.96
C ARG A 4 52.87 -28.87 54.25
N LEU A 5 51.85 -28.48 55.00
CA LEU A 5 50.76 -27.57 54.69
C LEU A 5 51.27 -26.13 54.85
N THR A 6 51.44 -25.40 53.76
CA THR A 6 51.62 -23.93 53.81
C THR A 6 50.24 -23.28 53.68
N LYS A 7 49.83 -22.57 54.73
CA LYS A 7 48.59 -21.80 54.80
C LYS A 7 48.63 -20.68 53.77
N LEU A 8 47.78 -20.76 52.74
CA LEU A 8 47.37 -19.61 51.93
C LEU A 8 46.01 -19.15 52.46
N ILE A 9 45.98 -17.99 53.12
CA ILE A 9 44.74 -17.33 53.55
C ILE A 9 44.11 -16.73 52.30
N PHE A 10 43.03 -17.35 51.81
CA PHE A 10 42.19 -16.76 50.77
C PHE A 10 41.26 -15.75 51.43
N LEU A 11 41.53 -14.47 51.20
CA LEU A 11 40.65 -13.37 51.62
C LEU A 11 39.40 -13.40 50.72
N LEU A 12 38.30 -13.90 51.24
CA LEU A 12 36.99 -13.88 50.56
C LEU A 12 36.44 -12.44 50.64
N LEU A 13 36.69 -11.66 49.59
CA LEU A 13 36.02 -10.38 49.36
C LEU A 13 34.57 -10.66 48.95
N VAL A 14 33.67 -10.59 49.93
CA VAL A 14 32.22 -10.55 49.69
C VAL A 14 31.92 -9.17 49.09
N PHE A 15 31.80 -9.10 47.76
CA PHE A 15 31.13 -7.97 47.11
C PHE A 15 29.64 -8.08 47.44
N ALA A 16 29.20 -7.34 48.44
CA ALA A 16 27.79 -7.02 48.58
C ALA A 16 27.40 -6.21 47.34
N PHE A 17 26.70 -6.84 46.39
CA PHE A 17 25.93 -6.10 45.39
C PHE A 17 24.84 -5.34 46.14
N VAL A 18 25.15 -4.11 46.51
CA VAL A 18 24.13 -3.14 46.88
C VAL A 18 23.39 -2.87 45.57
N ASN A 19 22.20 -3.45 45.44
CA ASN A 19 21.26 -3.08 44.39
C ASN A 19 21.03 -1.57 44.55
N PRO A 20 21.43 -0.70 43.60
CA PRO A 20 21.06 0.69 43.71
C PRO A 20 19.54 0.71 43.69
N GLY A 21 18.92 1.15 44.81
CA GLY A 21 17.48 1.34 44.85
C GLY A 21 17.08 2.18 43.65
N ALA A 22 16.00 1.78 42.97
CA ALA A 22 15.45 2.54 41.86
C ALA A 22 15.10 3.95 42.37
N VAL A 23 15.97 4.91 42.11
CA VAL A 23 15.68 6.32 42.34
C VAL A 23 14.72 6.71 41.23
N ALA A 24 13.51 7.16 41.59
CA ALA A 24 12.57 7.71 40.62
C ALA A 24 13.28 8.85 39.87
N GLN A 25 13.46 8.71 38.56
CA GLN A 25 14.14 9.69 37.72
C GLN A 25 13.15 10.75 37.21
N ILE A 26 12.32 11.25 38.12
CA ILE A 26 11.32 12.28 37.80
C ILE A 26 11.88 13.69 38.00
N GLU A 27 12.95 13.87 38.77
CA GLU A 27 13.59 15.18 38.98
C GLU A 27 14.08 15.78 37.66
N GLY A 28 13.71 17.03 37.38
CA GLY A 28 14.01 17.73 36.12
C GLY A 28 13.27 17.21 34.89
N SER A 29 12.36 16.25 35.05
CA SER A 29 11.50 15.75 33.96
C SER A 29 10.19 16.55 33.86
N PRO A 30 9.38 16.36 32.80
CA PRO A 30 8.03 16.95 32.74
C PRO A 30 7.08 16.53 33.87
N HIS A 31 7.36 15.42 34.58
CA HIS A 31 6.62 15.00 35.77
C HIS A 31 7.25 15.50 37.08
N ASP A 32 8.29 16.35 37.02
CA ASP A 32 8.77 17.09 38.18
C ASP A 32 7.85 18.27 38.48
N LEU A 33 6.76 17.98 39.18
CA LEU A 33 5.75 18.99 39.51
C LEU A 33 6.05 19.76 40.81
N SER A 34 7.27 19.62 41.34
CA SER A 34 7.71 20.30 42.58
C SER A 34 7.60 21.83 42.48
N ALA A 35 7.74 22.39 41.28
CA ALA A 35 7.68 23.82 41.00
C ALA A 35 6.25 24.40 40.89
N VAL A 36 5.21 23.57 40.73
CA VAL A 36 3.83 24.04 40.48
C VAL A 36 3.08 24.41 41.78
N VAL A 37 3.38 23.72 42.89
CA VAL A 37 2.60 23.88 44.15
C VAL A 37 3.45 23.86 45.42
N GLY A 38 4.76 23.62 45.34
CA GLY A 38 5.63 23.48 46.51
C GLY A 38 5.35 22.16 47.25
N GLY A 39 6.16 21.13 46.98
CA GLY A 39 6.02 19.80 47.59
C GLY A 39 6.91 18.75 46.93
N SER A 40 6.85 17.50 47.42
CA SER A 40 7.55 16.39 46.77
C SER A 40 6.88 16.04 45.44
N ALA A 41 7.64 15.73 44.40
CA ALA A 41 7.07 15.37 43.09
C ALA A 41 6.08 14.18 43.16
N CYS A 42 6.27 13.26 44.09
CA CYS A 42 5.39 12.10 44.29
C CYS A 42 4.03 12.44 44.90
N SER A 43 3.94 13.45 45.78
CA SER A 43 2.70 13.79 46.50
C SER A 43 1.61 14.41 45.62
N PHE A 44 1.98 14.75 44.38
CA PHE A 44 1.05 15.26 43.39
C PHE A 44 0.18 14.16 42.79
N CYS A 45 0.77 12.99 42.52
CA CYS A 45 0.07 11.83 41.96
C CYS A 45 -0.41 10.85 43.04
N HIS A 46 0.32 10.77 44.16
CA HIS A 46 0.05 9.82 45.22
C HIS A 46 -0.30 10.47 46.55
N THR A 47 -1.17 9.81 47.30
CA THR A 47 -1.47 10.21 48.69
C THR A 47 -1.47 8.99 49.63
N PRO A 48 -0.95 9.13 50.86
CA PRO A 48 -0.86 7.99 51.78
C PRO A 48 -2.23 7.52 52.33
N HIS A 49 -3.29 8.31 52.23
CA HIS A 49 -4.67 7.96 52.63
C HIS A 49 -5.70 8.81 51.84
N GLY A 50 -7.01 8.60 52.00
CA GLY A 50 -8.04 9.50 51.41
C GLY A 50 -7.98 9.64 49.88
N ALA A 51 -7.66 8.56 49.19
CA ALA A 51 -7.58 8.45 47.73
C ALA A 51 -8.78 7.69 47.15
N LEU A 52 -8.90 7.74 45.83
CA LEU A 52 -9.69 6.77 45.08
C LEU A 52 -9.09 5.36 45.21
N ALA A 53 -9.94 4.34 45.14
CA ALA A 53 -9.50 2.95 45.23
C ALA A 53 -8.58 2.59 44.04
N GLY A 54 -7.34 2.19 44.36
CA GLY A 54 -6.27 1.89 43.41
C GLY A 54 -4.97 1.68 44.19
N THR A 55 -4.07 0.82 43.71
CA THR A 55 -2.76 0.61 44.36
C THR A 55 -1.64 1.03 43.40
N PRO A 56 -0.84 2.07 43.72
CA PRO A 56 -0.92 2.95 44.90
C PRO A 56 -2.11 3.91 44.86
N LEU A 57 -2.40 4.51 46.02
CA LEU A 57 -3.49 5.46 46.24
C LEU A 57 -3.29 6.76 45.44
N TRP A 58 -4.25 7.09 44.56
CA TRP A 58 -4.20 8.24 43.65
C TRP A 58 -4.80 9.51 44.27
N SER A 59 -4.10 10.65 44.17
CA SER A 59 -4.48 11.91 44.83
C SER A 59 -5.22 12.91 43.96
N HIS A 60 -5.11 12.81 42.63
CA HIS A 60 -5.67 13.76 41.69
C HIS A 60 -7.13 13.43 41.34
N GLU A 61 -7.96 14.44 41.13
CA GLU A 61 -9.35 14.23 40.69
C GLU A 61 -9.37 13.58 39.30
N LEU A 62 -10.27 12.61 39.07
CA LEU A 62 -10.37 11.95 37.77
C LEU A 62 -11.31 12.72 36.84
N SER A 63 -10.96 12.74 35.56
CA SER A 63 -11.86 13.24 34.52
C SER A 63 -13.18 12.47 34.50
N SER A 64 -14.27 13.21 34.34
CA SER A 64 -15.61 12.70 34.05
C SER A 64 -15.95 12.75 32.56
N ALA A 65 -14.98 13.08 31.70
CA ALA A 65 -15.21 13.16 30.26
C ALA A 65 -15.58 11.81 29.67
N VAL A 66 -16.39 11.86 28.62
CA VAL A 66 -16.64 10.72 27.73
C VAL A 66 -15.74 10.90 26.51
N TYR A 67 -14.88 9.93 26.27
CA TYR A 67 -13.87 10.01 25.23
C TYR A 67 -14.42 9.51 23.89
N LYS A 68 -14.02 10.16 22.81
CA LYS A 68 -14.20 9.61 21.46
C LYS A 68 -13.11 8.58 21.23
N ILE A 69 -13.47 7.30 21.30
CA ILE A 69 -12.53 6.18 21.22
C ILE A 69 -12.09 5.89 19.78
N TYR A 70 -10.91 5.31 19.63
CA TYR A 70 -10.39 4.81 18.36
C TYR A 70 -11.33 3.80 17.69
N GLN A 71 -11.53 3.97 16.39
CA GLN A 71 -12.32 3.09 15.54
C GLN A 71 -11.62 2.93 14.19
N SER A 72 -11.72 1.71 13.65
CA SER A 72 -11.20 1.38 12.34
C SER A 72 -11.96 0.20 11.77
N SER A 73 -12.17 0.20 10.45
CA SER A 73 -12.78 -0.95 9.78
C SER A 73 -11.94 -2.21 9.88
N SER A 74 -10.61 -2.10 10.06
CA SER A 74 -9.68 -3.22 10.21
C SER A 74 -9.39 -3.59 11.67
N LEU A 75 -10.05 -2.97 12.65
CA LEU A 75 -9.85 -3.26 14.07
C LEU A 75 -10.63 -4.51 14.52
N GLN A 76 -9.96 -5.46 15.16
CA GLN A 76 -10.57 -6.63 15.81
C GLN A 76 -10.72 -6.44 17.33
N ALA A 77 -9.91 -5.59 17.95
CA ALA A 77 -9.97 -5.36 19.38
C ALA A 77 -11.25 -4.60 19.80
N ASN A 78 -11.82 -4.99 20.93
CA ASN A 78 -12.97 -4.28 21.53
C ASN A 78 -12.46 -3.15 22.43
N VAL A 79 -12.33 -1.95 21.87
CA VAL A 79 -11.83 -0.76 22.59
C VAL A 79 -12.96 -0.12 23.39
N GLY A 80 -12.73 0.09 24.69
CA GLY A 80 -13.68 0.70 25.62
C GLY A 80 -13.30 2.13 26.01
N GLN A 81 -14.11 2.73 26.89
CA GLN A 81 -13.72 3.97 27.56
C GLN A 81 -12.48 3.74 28.45
N PRO A 82 -11.63 4.75 28.65
CA PRO A 82 -10.42 4.60 29.45
C PRO A 82 -10.68 4.06 30.87
N THR A 83 -9.91 3.04 31.23
CA THR A 83 -9.93 2.33 32.51
C THR A 83 -8.57 2.43 33.21
N GLY A 84 -8.45 1.77 34.38
CA GLY A 84 -7.15 1.46 34.97
C GLY A 84 -6.21 2.65 35.11
N SER A 85 -4.93 2.44 34.78
CA SER A 85 -3.92 3.50 34.84
C SER A 85 -4.12 4.57 33.76
N SER A 86 -4.67 4.23 32.60
CA SER A 86 -4.92 5.23 31.55
C SER A 86 -5.87 6.33 32.02
N LYS A 87 -6.91 5.98 32.78
CA LYS A 87 -7.82 6.97 33.38
C LYS A 87 -7.11 7.90 34.39
N LEU A 88 -6.07 7.41 35.06
CA LEU A 88 -5.25 8.24 35.96
C LEU A 88 -4.39 9.21 35.15
N CYS A 89 -3.73 8.76 34.09
CA CYS A 89 -2.94 9.63 33.21
C CYS A 89 -3.81 10.72 32.57
N LEU A 90 -4.97 10.31 32.04
CA LEU A 90 -5.91 11.22 31.40
C LEU A 90 -6.50 12.25 32.36
N SER A 91 -6.45 12.03 33.67
CA SER A 91 -6.88 13.06 34.63
C SER A 91 -6.05 14.33 34.59
N CYS A 92 -4.89 14.33 33.92
CA CYS A 92 -4.16 15.54 33.59
C CYS A 92 -4.04 15.72 32.08
N HIS A 93 -3.72 14.64 31.36
CA HIS A 93 -3.39 14.65 29.93
C HIS A 93 -4.57 14.87 29.00
N ASP A 94 -5.82 14.73 29.47
CA ASP A 94 -6.99 15.10 28.68
C ASP A 94 -7.34 16.60 28.74
N GLY A 95 -6.66 17.35 29.60
CA GLY A 95 -6.84 18.79 29.75
C GLY A 95 -8.17 19.24 30.36
N THR A 96 -8.97 18.33 30.92
CA THR A 96 -10.30 18.64 31.47
C THR A 96 -10.29 18.94 32.97
N VAL A 97 -9.25 18.50 33.68
CA VAL A 97 -9.07 18.73 35.11
C VAL A 97 -7.81 19.57 35.31
N ALA A 98 -7.91 20.62 36.13
CA ALA A 98 -6.76 21.48 36.42
C ALA A 98 -5.74 20.74 37.28
N LEU A 99 -4.45 21.04 37.06
CA LEU A 99 -3.32 20.36 37.70
C LEU A 99 -3.40 20.38 39.25
N THR A 100 -3.99 21.42 39.85
CA THR A 100 -4.08 21.56 41.31
C THR A 100 -5.29 20.85 41.93
N GLU A 101 -6.17 20.26 41.13
CA GLU A 101 -7.37 19.59 41.64
C GLU A 101 -7.02 18.24 42.28
N SER A 102 -7.51 18.04 43.50
CA SER A 102 -7.24 16.86 44.29
C SER A 102 -8.51 16.32 44.93
N VAL A 103 -8.60 14.99 45.03
CA VAL A 103 -9.71 14.27 45.68
C VAL A 103 -9.93 14.72 47.14
N ARG A 104 -8.91 15.30 47.78
CA ARG A 104 -8.97 15.79 49.17
C ARG A 104 -9.44 17.24 49.30
N GLY A 105 -9.74 17.92 48.19
CA GLY A 105 -10.06 19.35 48.15
C GLY A 105 -8.79 20.19 48.07
N GLY A 106 -8.47 20.67 46.87
CA GLY A 106 -7.42 21.65 46.61
C GLY A 106 -8.01 23.07 46.42
N PRO A 107 -7.18 24.09 46.15
CA PRO A 107 -7.68 25.35 45.63
C PRO A 107 -8.43 25.06 44.32
N SER A 108 -9.72 25.42 44.29
CA SER A 108 -10.56 25.27 43.10
C SER A 108 -10.06 26.17 41.97
N GLY A 109 -9.77 25.58 40.82
CA GLY A 109 -9.16 26.26 39.68
C GLY A 109 -7.64 26.32 39.73
N GLY A 110 -7.01 26.30 38.55
CA GLY A 110 -5.55 26.22 38.40
C GLY A 110 -5.13 26.17 36.93
N ALA A 111 -3.84 25.93 36.69
CA ALA A 111 -3.32 25.73 35.35
C ALA A 111 -3.73 24.35 34.80
N TYR A 112 -4.04 24.30 33.51
CA TYR A 112 -4.24 23.05 32.77
C TYR A 112 -2.96 22.69 32.03
N ILE A 113 -2.84 21.44 31.58
CA ILE A 113 -1.77 21.08 30.64
C ILE A 113 -1.93 21.94 29.39
N THR A 114 -0.86 22.63 29.02
CA THR A 114 -0.85 23.51 27.86
C THR A 114 -1.17 22.70 26.60
N PRO A 115 -2.01 23.22 25.68
CA PRO A 115 -2.26 22.56 24.40
C PRO A 115 -0.95 22.20 23.68
N GLY A 116 -0.85 20.98 23.17
CA GLY A 116 0.36 20.45 22.54
C GLY A 116 0.46 18.94 22.74
N SER A 117 1.64 18.37 22.48
CA SER A 117 1.88 16.91 22.53
C SER A 117 1.63 16.26 23.90
N ALA A 118 1.65 17.05 24.97
CA ALA A 118 1.34 16.58 26.33
C ALA A 118 -0.15 16.64 26.67
N ASN A 119 -0.97 17.36 25.91
CA ASN A 119 -2.42 17.45 26.10
C ASN A 119 -3.10 16.71 24.95
N ILE A 120 -3.40 15.43 25.16
CA ILE A 120 -4.03 14.55 24.16
C ILE A 120 -5.54 14.77 24.07
N GLY A 121 -6.14 15.47 25.04
CA GLY A 121 -7.55 15.83 24.98
C GLY A 121 -8.50 14.66 25.22
N THR A 122 -9.76 14.85 24.80
CA THR A 122 -10.84 13.86 24.97
C THR A 122 -11.22 13.14 23.66
N ASP A 123 -10.61 13.53 22.54
CA ASP A 123 -10.66 12.76 21.31
C ASP A 123 -9.44 11.83 21.31
N LEU A 124 -9.67 10.53 21.45
CA LEU A 124 -8.63 9.49 21.40
C LEU A 124 -8.70 8.71 20.08
N SER A 125 -9.47 9.21 19.09
CA SER A 125 -9.62 8.52 17.81
C SER A 125 -8.39 8.65 16.90
N ASP A 126 -7.48 9.55 17.23
CA ASP A 126 -6.18 9.77 16.59
C ASP A 126 -5.00 9.25 17.44
N ASP A 127 -5.29 8.49 18.50
CA ASP A 127 -4.31 7.86 19.37
C ASP A 127 -4.33 6.33 19.23
N HIS A 128 -3.18 5.70 19.48
CA HIS A 128 -3.09 4.26 19.59
C HIS A 128 -4.04 3.76 20.68
N PRO A 129 -4.90 2.75 20.40
CA PRO A 129 -5.91 2.32 21.35
C PRO A 129 -5.31 1.80 22.65
N ILE A 130 -6.04 2.05 23.74
CA ILE A 130 -5.75 1.66 25.12
C ILE A 130 -7.03 1.15 25.79
N SER A 131 -6.92 0.60 26.99
CA SER A 131 -8.04 0.10 27.80
C SER A 131 -8.88 -0.96 27.07
N PHE A 132 -8.18 -1.90 26.44
CA PHE A 132 -8.76 -3.11 25.85
C PHE A 132 -7.93 -4.33 26.23
N VAL A 133 -8.58 -5.50 26.30
CA VAL A 133 -7.92 -6.76 26.66
C VAL A 133 -7.00 -7.22 25.53
N TYR A 134 -5.69 -7.26 25.79
CA TYR A 134 -4.69 -7.82 24.89
C TYR A 134 -4.49 -9.30 25.24
N SER A 135 -5.15 -10.20 24.51
CA SER A 135 -5.22 -11.64 24.86
C SER A 135 -4.69 -12.54 23.74
N THR A 136 -4.42 -13.80 24.10
CA THR A 136 -4.10 -14.84 23.10
C THR A 136 -5.25 -15.06 22.11
N ALA A 137 -6.50 -14.86 22.53
CA ALA A 137 -7.66 -14.95 21.64
C ALA A 137 -7.61 -13.85 20.58
N LEU A 138 -7.30 -12.61 20.97
CA LEU A 138 -7.13 -11.49 20.05
C LEU A 138 -6.00 -11.76 19.03
N SER A 139 -4.84 -12.25 19.48
CA SER A 139 -3.74 -12.62 18.56
C SER A 139 -4.01 -13.87 17.71
N THR A 140 -5.06 -14.63 18.01
CA THR A 140 -5.53 -15.74 17.16
C THR A 140 -6.47 -15.23 16.07
N GLU A 141 -7.24 -14.19 16.38
CA GLU A 141 -8.12 -13.52 15.42
C GLU A 141 -7.35 -12.62 14.47
N ASP A 142 -6.38 -11.85 14.98
CA ASP A 142 -5.40 -11.11 14.17
C ASP A 142 -4.03 -11.76 14.28
N VAL A 143 -3.69 -12.55 13.26
CA VAL A 143 -2.40 -13.26 13.17
C VAL A 143 -1.19 -12.35 12.98
N GLN A 144 -1.40 -11.05 12.70
CA GLN A 144 -0.34 -10.05 12.67
C GLN A 144 -0.12 -9.37 14.02
N MET A 145 -0.79 -9.83 15.08
CA MET A 145 -0.49 -9.47 16.47
C MET A 145 0.25 -10.62 17.18
N ARG A 146 1.30 -10.27 17.92
CA ARG A 146 2.02 -11.22 18.78
C ARG A 146 1.15 -11.59 20.00
N PRO A 147 1.26 -12.82 20.53
CA PRO A 147 0.54 -13.19 21.74
C PRO A 147 1.13 -12.49 22.99
N PRO A 148 0.36 -12.32 24.08
CA PRO A 148 0.84 -11.70 25.32
C PRO A 148 2.10 -12.36 25.89
N SER A 149 2.26 -13.68 25.72
CA SER A 149 3.42 -14.43 26.19
C SER A 149 4.72 -14.12 25.44
N ALA A 150 4.64 -13.44 24.30
CA ALA A 150 5.79 -13.01 23.50
C ALA A 150 6.19 -11.55 23.79
N LEU A 151 5.41 -10.82 24.59
CA LEU A 151 5.75 -9.45 24.97
C LEU A 151 7.00 -9.43 25.86
N PRO A 152 7.91 -8.47 25.66
CA PRO A 152 9.06 -8.32 26.53
C PRO A 152 8.61 -7.79 27.91
N GLU A 153 9.41 -8.03 28.95
CA GLU A 153 9.05 -7.72 30.35
C GLU A 153 8.70 -6.23 30.58
N GLN A 154 9.22 -5.34 29.75
CA GLN A 154 8.96 -3.91 29.80
C GLN A 154 7.50 -3.57 29.42
N LEU A 155 6.88 -4.34 28.51
CA LEU A 155 5.51 -4.09 28.03
C LEU A 155 4.50 -4.83 28.88
N LYS A 156 4.24 -4.28 30.06
CA LYS A 156 3.35 -4.89 31.04
C LYS A 156 1.90 -4.56 30.72
N LEU A 157 1.08 -5.59 30.63
CA LEU A 157 -0.37 -5.48 30.71
C LEU A 157 -0.78 -5.30 32.17
N ASP A 158 -1.94 -4.70 32.40
CA ASP A 158 -2.46 -4.56 33.75
C ASP A 158 -3.01 -5.88 34.33
N ARG A 159 -3.61 -5.81 35.53
CA ARG A 159 -4.15 -7.00 36.21
C ARG A 159 -5.36 -7.63 35.50
N LEU A 160 -6.01 -6.90 34.61
CA LEU A 160 -7.12 -7.36 33.78
C LEU A 160 -6.64 -7.80 32.38
N SER A 161 -5.31 -7.85 32.16
CA SER A 161 -4.69 -8.07 30.86
C SER A 161 -5.04 -6.99 29.82
N GLU A 162 -5.37 -5.78 30.28
CA GLU A 162 -5.60 -4.65 29.39
C GLU A 162 -4.29 -3.96 29.03
N LEU A 163 -4.19 -3.52 27.77
CA LEU A 163 -3.15 -2.60 27.32
C LEU A 163 -3.49 -1.21 27.85
N GLN A 164 -2.58 -0.62 28.62
CA GLN A 164 -2.77 0.68 29.26
C GLN A 164 -1.68 1.67 28.81
N CYS A 165 -1.81 2.96 29.15
CA CYS A 165 -0.74 3.94 28.94
C CYS A 165 0.57 3.47 29.59
N THR A 166 0.48 2.78 30.74
CA THR A 166 1.64 2.24 31.47
C THR A 166 2.30 1.03 30.81
N THR A 167 1.69 0.45 29.77
CA THR A 167 2.32 -0.56 28.93
C THR A 167 3.44 0.06 28.07
N CYS A 168 3.27 1.32 27.66
CA CYS A 168 4.25 2.04 26.83
C CYS A 168 5.05 3.09 27.62
N HIS A 169 4.47 3.65 28.69
CA HIS A 169 5.07 4.73 29.48
C HIS A 169 5.32 4.36 30.95
N ASP A 170 6.50 4.64 31.48
CA ASP A 170 6.80 4.59 32.91
C ASP A 170 6.79 6.01 33.49
N PRO A 171 5.75 6.42 34.23
CA PRO A 171 5.66 7.79 34.76
C PRO A 171 6.80 8.14 35.74
N HIS A 172 7.57 7.16 36.22
CA HIS A 172 8.67 7.34 37.15
C HIS A 172 10.07 7.34 36.50
N ASN A 173 10.15 7.13 35.18
CA ASN A 173 11.41 6.94 34.49
C ASN A 173 11.40 7.53 33.07
N ASN A 174 12.12 8.64 32.89
CA ASN A 174 12.24 9.31 31.59
C ASN A 174 13.53 8.97 30.82
N ARG A 175 14.17 7.82 31.11
CA ARG A 175 15.46 7.44 30.52
C ARG A 175 15.46 7.44 28.98
N TYR A 176 14.34 7.05 28.36
CA TYR A 176 14.21 6.92 26.90
C TYR A 176 13.50 8.12 26.25
N GLY A 177 13.24 9.20 27.00
CA GLY A 177 12.40 10.31 26.55
C GLY A 177 10.91 9.92 26.52
N ASN A 178 10.02 10.92 26.61
CA ASN A 178 8.57 10.74 26.66
C ASN A 178 8.10 9.66 27.65
N PHE A 179 8.88 9.40 28.71
CA PHE A 179 8.63 8.34 29.67
C PHE A 179 8.50 6.93 29.04
N LEU A 180 9.05 6.66 27.86
CA LEU A 180 8.91 5.34 27.25
C LEU A 180 9.57 4.24 28.10
N VAL A 181 8.94 3.07 28.20
CA VAL A 181 9.48 1.92 28.96
C VAL A 181 10.69 1.25 28.29
N MET A 182 10.92 1.54 27.00
CA MET A 182 12.06 1.07 26.21
C MET A 182 12.34 2.03 25.04
N SER A 183 13.52 1.89 24.42
CA SER A 183 13.83 2.64 23.19
C SER A 183 12.89 2.23 22.05
N ASN A 184 12.46 3.21 21.24
CA ASN A 184 11.67 2.95 20.04
C ASN A 184 12.48 3.05 18.73
N ARG A 185 13.81 3.01 18.80
CA ARG A 185 14.65 2.93 17.59
C ARG A 185 14.33 1.65 16.82
N LEU A 186 14.19 1.73 15.50
CA LEU A 186 13.71 0.65 14.63
C LEU A 186 12.26 0.20 14.96
N SER A 187 11.47 1.08 15.59
CA SER A 187 10.13 0.77 16.09
C SER A 187 10.07 -0.48 16.98
N GLN A 188 11.09 -0.70 17.81
CA GLN A 188 11.18 -1.88 18.69
C GLN A 188 9.93 -2.08 19.56
N MET A 189 9.30 -1.00 20.01
CA MET A 189 8.03 -1.05 20.76
C MET A 189 6.91 -1.64 19.89
N CYS A 190 6.76 -1.13 18.66
CA CYS A 190 5.69 -1.52 17.76
C CYS A 190 5.85 -2.99 17.34
N VAL A 191 7.05 -3.41 16.94
CA VAL A 191 7.30 -4.78 16.45
C VAL A 191 7.32 -5.84 17.57
N ALA A 192 7.34 -5.40 18.83
CA ALA A 192 7.12 -6.28 19.98
C ALA A 192 5.66 -6.72 20.13
N CYS A 193 4.72 -5.99 19.52
CA CYS A 193 3.29 -6.32 19.51
C CYS A 193 2.77 -6.67 18.12
N HIS A 194 3.27 -6.02 17.06
CA HIS A 194 2.81 -6.17 15.68
C HIS A 194 3.86 -6.92 14.83
N ASP A 195 3.43 -7.97 14.15
CA ASP A 195 4.25 -8.79 13.25
C ASP A 195 3.67 -8.73 11.83
N LEU A 196 3.89 -7.59 11.17
CA LEU A 196 3.30 -7.30 9.87
C LEU A 196 3.93 -8.19 8.79
N SER A 197 3.06 -8.84 8.03
CA SER A 197 3.45 -9.74 6.95
C SER A 197 4.30 -8.99 5.92
N GLY A 198 5.51 -9.49 5.69
CA GLY A 198 6.46 -8.91 4.73
C GLY A 198 7.39 -7.83 5.30
N TRP A 199 7.13 -7.27 6.49
CA TRP A 199 7.87 -6.12 7.02
C TRP A 199 9.38 -6.33 7.06
N ARG A 200 9.82 -7.47 7.58
CA ARG A 200 11.25 -7.81 7.70
C ARG A 200 12.02 -7.76 6.37
N LEU A 201 11.34 -8.00 5.25
CA LEU A 201 11.95 -7.98 3.91
C LEU A 201 11.63 -6.68 3.15
N SER A 202 10.81 -5.80 3.72
CA SER A 202 10.39 -4.56 3.07
C SER A 202 11.57 -3.63 2.82
N SER A 203 11.57 -2.98 1.66
CA SER A 203 12.54 -1.93 1.34
C SER A 203 12.48 -0.76 2.34
N HIS A 204 11.32 -0.48 2.94
CA HIS A 204 11.20 0.55 3.97
C HIS A 204 11.90 0.15 5.28
N ALA A 205 11.81 -1.13 5.67
CA ALA A 205 12.41 -1.64 6.90
C ALA A 205 13.94 -1.61 6.91
N SER A 206 14.59 -1.44 5.75
CA SER A 206 16.04 -1.36 5.61
C SER A 206 16.54 -0.06 4.97
N SER A 207 15.67 0.93 4.75
CA SER A 207 16.02 2.15 4.04
C SER A 207 16.87 3.11 4.87
N SER A 208 18.09 3.41 4.42
CA SER A 208 18.95 4.42 5.02
C SER A 208 18.66 5.84 4.52
N ALA A 209 17.57 6.05 3.76
CA ALA A 209 17.18 7.38 3.30
C ALA A 209 16.83 8.29 4.48
N LEU A 210 17.16 9.58 4.36
CA LEU A 210 16.91 10.56 5.42
C LEU A 210 15.42 10.92 5.48
N ALA A 211 14.73 10.48 6.52
CA ALA A 211 13.33 10.81 6.75
C ALA A 211 13.15 12.31 7.06
N SER A 212 14.18 12.97 7.62
CA SER A 212 14.17 14.41 7.90
C SER A 212 14.13 15.29 6.65
N ALA A 213 14.35 14.73 5.45
CA ALA A 213 14.19 15.46 4.19
C ALA A 213 12.72 15.53 3.74
N ALA A 214 11.82 14.75 4.38
CA ALA A 214 10.40 14.82 4.15
C ALA A 214 9.83 16.17 4.64
N ASN A 215 8.77 16.64 4.01
CA ASN A 215 8.01 17.82 4.43
C ASN A 215 7.02 17.49 5.56
N ASP A 216 7.55 16.95 6.65
CA ASP A 216 6.80 16.64 7.87
C ASP A 216 7.60 17.07 9.10
N SER A 217 7.05 18.02 9.84
CA SER A 217 7.67 18.54 11.07
C SER A 217 7.93 17.46 12.12
N TYR A 218 7.09 16.41 12.17
CA TYR A 218 7.29 15.29 13.09
C TYR A 218 8.57 14.54 12.74
N LEU A 219 8.78 14.21 11.46
CA LEU A 219 9.97 13.51 10.99
C LEU A 219 11.23 14.39 10.98
N GLN A 220 11.09 15.70 10.75
CA GLN A 220 12.19 16.66 10.78
C GLN A 220 12.76 16.89 12.18
N SER A 221 11.93 16.76 13.22
CA SER A 221 12.31 16.97 14.62
C SER A 221 12.54 15.68 15.40
N ASN A 222 12.37 14.52 14.76
CA ASN A 222 12.51 13.24 15.43
C ASN A 222 13.96 12.94 15.83
N GLU A 223 14.14 12.13 16.87
CA GLU A 223 15.45 11.71 17.37
C GLU A 223 16.25 10.93 16.31
N TYR A 224 15.56 10.12 15.49
CA TYR A 224 16.21 9.30 14.46
C TYR A 224 16.04 9.87 13.06
N GLY A 225 17.13 9.84 12.28
CA GLY A 225 17.21 10.54 11.00
C GLY A 225 16.81 9.73 9.78
N THR A 226 16.81 8.40 9.84
CA THR A 226 16.56 7.54 8.67
C THR A 226 15.18 6.89 8.69
N VAL A 227 14.68 6.51 7.51
CA VAL A 227 13.43 5.74 7.36
C VAL A 227 13.50 4.42 8.13
N MET A 228 14.62 3.71 8.09
CA MET A 228 14.81 2.48 8.86
C MET A 228 14.77 2.71 10.37
N GLU A 229 15.47 3.74 10.88
CA GLU A 229 15.51 3.99 12.33
C GLU A 229 14.16 4.46 12.90
N ASN A 230 13.42 5.24 12.11
CA ASN A 230 12.05 5.62 12.42
C ASN A 230 11.08 4.45 12.20
N SER A 231 11.34 3.60 11.20
CA SER A 231 10.59 2.38 10.89
C SER A 231 9.08 2.68 10.76
N CYS A 232 8.23 2.15 11.64
CA CYS A 232 6.79 2.29 11.58
C CYS A 232 6.38 3.76 11.76
N VAL A 233 7.11 4.53 12.58
CA VAL A 233 6.78 5.94 12.82
C VAL A 233 7.15 6.87 11.66
N SER A 234 7.77 6.35 10.60
CA SER A 234 7.88 7.09 9.34
C SER A 234 6.54 7.34 8.65
N CYS A 235 5.54 6.49 8.91
CA CYS A 235 4.21 6.62 8.32
C CYS A 235 3.13 6.73 9.40
N HIS A 236 3.30 6.02 10.51
CA HIS A 236 2.34 6.01 11.60
C HIS A 236 2.69 7.06 12.67
N ARG A 237 1.65 7.59 13.30
CA ARG A 237 1.77 8.48 14.44
C ARG A 237 0.95 7.91 15.60
N PRO A 238 1.58 7.48 16.70
CA PRO A 238 0.86 6.83 17.80
C PRO A 238 -0.04 7.78 18.59
N HIS A 239 0.23 9.09 18.52
CA HIS A 239 -0.56 10.10 19.21
C HIS A 239 -0.82 11.32 18.35
N SER A 240 -2.07 11.78 18.32
CA SER A 240 -2.56 12.88 17.50
C SER A 240 -2.30 12.72 15.99
N ALA A 241 -2.55 11.52 15.46
CA ALA A 241 -2.50 11.23 14.03
C ALA A 241 -3.44 12.12 13.20
N GLY A 242 -2.95 12.66 12.07
CA GLY A 242 -3.84 13.40 11.16
C GLY A 242 -4.84 12.47 10.47
N GLY A 243 -4.43 11.24 10.15
CA GLY A 243 -5.29 10.18 9.63
C GLY A 243 -5.72 9.24 10.74
N HIS A 244 -6.86 9.52 11.36
CA HIS A 244 -7.34 8.84 12.58
C HIS A 244 -7.46 7.33 12.38
N GLU A 245 -8.21 6.89 11.36
CA GLU A 245 -8.59 5.48 11.17
C GLU A 245 -7.41 4.52 10.95
N ARG A 246 -6.25 5.02 10.50
CA ARG A 246 -5.04 4.23 10.25
C ARG A 246 -3.83 4.73 11.04
N LEU A 247 -4.04 5.70 11.92
CA LEU A 247 -3.03 6.39 12.72
C LEU A 247 -1.85 6.87 11.86
N LEU A 248 -2.14 7.58 10.77
CA LEU A 248 -1.14 8.13 9.84
C LEU A 248 -0.88 9.62 10.11
N HIS A 249 0.29 10.12 9.69
CA HIS A 249 0.67 11.52 9.89
C HIS A 249 -0.33 12.50 9.29
N PHE A 250 -0.80 12.23 8.07
CA PHE A 250 -1.73 13.09 7.34
C PHE A 250 -3.10 12.43 7.18
N THR A 251 -4.16 13.23 7.20
CA THR A 251 -5.55 12.79 6.96
C THR A 251 -5.70 12.14 5.60
N ARG A 252 -5.09 12.75 4.58
CA ARG A 252 -5.11 12.25 3.23
C ARG A 252 -4.06 11.15 3.04
N LEU A 253 -4.49 9.99 2.55
CA LEU A 253 -3.63 8.80 2.44
C LEU A 253 -2.40 9.06 1.55
N GLU A 254 -2.60 9.69 0.39
CA GLU A 254 -1.55 9.92 -0.59
C GLU A 254 -0.43 10.79 -0.04
N ASP A 255 -0.75 11.76 0.82
CA ASP A 255 0.25 12.67 1.40
C ASP A 255 1.24 11.90 2.28
N ASN A 256 0.82 10.83 2.94
CA ASN A 256 1.71 9.95 3.71
C ASN A 256 2.75 9.22 2.83
N CYS A 257 2.45 9.02 1.55
CA CYS A 257 3.38 8.42 0.58
C CYS A 257 4.20 9.51 -0.14
N LEU A 258 3.52 10.52 -0.67
CA LEU A 258 4.09 11.57 -1.51
C LEU A 258 4.97 12.55 -0.74
N ASN A 259 4.90 12.57 0.59
CA ASN A 259 5.84 13.30 1.45
C ASN A 259 7.29 12.81 1.31
N CYS A 260 7.47 11.53 0.93
CA CYS A 260 8.79 10.94 0.67
C CYS A 260 9.01 10.65 -0.81
N HIS A 261 7.96 10.26 -1.53
CA HIS A 261 8.02 9.82 -2.93
C HIS A 261 7.89 10.96 -3.96
N ASP A 262 8.11 12.20 -3.57
CA ASP A 262 8.18 13.36 -4.46
C ASP A 262 9.59 13.71 -4.94
N GLY A 263 10.57 12.87 -4.64
CA GLY A 263 11.98 13.07 -4.98
C GLY A 263 12.81 13.70 -3.86
N SER A 264 12.20 14.07 -2.72
CA SER A 264 12.93 14.60 -1.56
C SER A 264 13.66 13.50 -0.77
N VAL A 265 12.98 12.38 -0.49
CA VAL A 265 13.51 11.23 0.25
C VAL A 265 13.78 10.06 -0.69
N ALA A 266 12.78 9.69 -1.50
CA ALA A 266 12.92 8.65 -2.50
C ALA A 266 13.69 9.17 -3.72
N LYS A 267 14.41 8.28 -4.40
CA LYS A 267 15.16 8.64 -5.63
C LYS A 267 14.26 9.09 -6.78
N THR A 268 13.03 8.60 -6.80
CA THR A 268 12.08 8.81 -7.89
C THR A 268 11.03 9.81 -7.47
N ASN A 269 10.70 10.75 -8.36
CA ASN A 269 9.64 11.72 -8.14
C ASN A 269 8.33 11.23 -8.78
N LEU A 270 7.38 10.77 -7.96
CA LEU A 270 6.05 10.37 -8.43
C LEU A 270 5.17 11.57 -8.77
N LYS A 271 5.30 12.71 -8.08
CA LYS A 271 4.46 13.89 -8.33
C LYS A 271 4.53 14.35 -9.79
N SER A 272 5.69 14.25 -10.45
CA SER A 272 5.82 14.59 -11.86
C SER A 272 5.09 13.63 -12.81
N GLU A 273 4.89 12.38 -12.41
CA GLU A 273 4.09 11.42 -13.18
C GLU A 273 2.59 11.69 -13.00
N MET A 274 2.17 12.08 -11.78
CA MET A 274 0.76 12.34 -11.46
C MET A 274 0.20 13.62 -12.09
N THR A 275 1.02 14.45 -12.73
CA THR A 275 0.55 15.64 -13.46
C THR A 275 0.37 15.38 -14.96
N LYS A 276 0.75 14.19 -15.46
CA LYS A 276 0.64 13.84 -16.87
C LYS A 276 -0.81 13.68 -17.32
N LEU A 277 -1.00 13.75 -18.64
CA LEU A 277 -2.31 13.74 -19.30
C LEU A 277 -3.14 12.51 -18.96
N SER A 278 -2.55 11.32 -19.05
CA SER A 278 -3.18 10.04 -18.71
C SER A 278 -2.55 9.48 -17.46
N ARG A 279 -3.34 9.14 -16.44
CA ARG A 279 -2.83 8.73 -15.13
C ARG A 279 -3.85 7.95 -14.31
N HIS A 280 -3.37 7.18 -13.34
CA HIS A 280 -4.18 6.78 -12.19
C HIS A 280 -4.21 7.95 -11.21
N ASP A 281 -5.35 8.66 -11.16
CA ASP A 281 -5.47 9.91 -10.43
C ASP A 281 -5.82 9.70 -8.95
N VAL A 282 -4.82 9.32 -8.15
CA VAL A 282 -4.97 9.21 -6.69
C VAL A 282 -5.32 10.54 -6.04
N ALA A 283 -5.00 11.66 -6.71
CA ALA A 283 -5.24 12.98 -6.15
C ALA A 283 -6.74 13.38 -6.16
N ARG A 284 -7.59 12.58 -6.80
CA ARG A 284 -9.03 12.85 -6.91
C ARG A 284 -9.86 12.19 -5.81
N TYR A 285 -9.31 11.20 -5.13
CA TYR A 285 -10.02 10.36 -4.19
C TYR A 285 -9.47 10.60 -2.77
N GLU A 286 -10.34 10.56 -1.79
CA GLU A 286 -9.99 10.72 -0.37
C GLU A 286 -11.01 9.95 0.46
N GLY A 287 -10.54 9.05 1.33
CA GLY A 287 -11.39 8.30 2.27
C GLY A 287 -12.41 7.38 1.59
N LEU A 288 -12.12 6.89 0.38
CA LEU A 288 -12.99 5.95 -0.32
C LEU A 288 -12.52 4.50 -0.15
N HIS A 289 -11.21 4.28 -0.13
CA HIS A 289 -10.66 2.94 0.00
C HIS A 289 -10.89 2.36 1.40
N ASP A 290 -11.35 1.11 1.43
CA ASP A 290 -11.42 0.32 2.66
C ASP A 290 -10.79 -1.06 2.44
N LEU A 291 -10.04 -1.56 3.42
CA LEU A 291 -9.37 -2.86 3.32
C LEU A 291 -10.36 -4.04 3.18
N LYS A 292 -11.62 -3.86 3.58
CA LYS A 292 -12.70 -4.86 3.49
C LYS A 292 -13.60 -4.63 2.27
N GLU A 293 -13.28 -3.69 1.38
CA GLU A 293 -14.07 -3.47 0.18
C GLU A 293 -14.03 -4.68 -0.77
N SER A 294 -15.11 -4.88 -1.51
CA SER A 294 -15.17 -5.91 -2.54
C SER A 294 -14.71 -5.36 -3.89
N PRO A 295 -13.69 -5.94 -4.54
CA PRO A 295 -13.24 -5.48 -5.86
C PRO A 295 -14.34 -5.42 -6.92
N SER A 296 -15.34 -6.30 -6.84
CA SER A 296 -16.45 -6.37 -7.80
C SER A 296 -17.58 -5.35 -7.55
N ALA A 297 -17.61 -4.72 -6.37
CA ALA A 297 -18.67 -3.80 -5.96
C ALA A 297 -18.16 -2.40 -5.58
N ALA A 298 -16.85 -2.24 -5.39
CA ALA A 298 -16.25 -0.98 -5.01
C ALA A 298 -16.55 0.13 -6.03
N ILE A 299 -16.76 1.34 -5.53
CA ILE A 299 -16.85 2.55 -6.35
C ILE A 299 -15.49 2.74 -7.02
N ARG A 300 -15.48 3.15 -8.29
CA ARG A 300 -14.21 3.35 -9.02
C ARG A 300 -13.38 4.46 -8.40
N HIS A 301 -12.30 4.08 -7.73
CA HIS A 301 -11.26 4.94 -7.21
C HIS A 301 -9.89 4.26 -7.40
N VAL A 302 -8.83 4.97 -7.03
CA VAL A 302 -7.48 4.42 -6.98
C VAL A 302 -6.70 5.17 -5.92
N GLU A 303 -6.06 4.43 -5.02
CA GLU A 303 -5.14 4.93 -4.01
C GLU A 303 -3.81 4.15 -4.11
N CYS A 304 -2.74 4.64 -3.47
CA CYS A 304 -1.44 3.96 -3.55
C CYS A 304 -1.50 2.52 -3.03
N VAL A 305 -2.28 2.30 -1.97
CA VAL A 305 -2.44 1.00 -1.30
C VAL A 305 -3.27 0.00 -2.09
N ASP A 306 -3.95 0.44 -3.16
CA ASP A 306 -4.65 -0.48 -4.06
C ASP A 306 -3.72 -1.38 -4.86
N CYS A 307 -2.51 -0.90 -5.10
CA CYS A 307 -1.48 -1.57 -5.90
C CYS A 307 -0.26 -1.96 -5.08
N HIS A 308 -0.01 -1.27 -3.97
CA HIS A 308 1.17 -1.43 -3.14
C HIS A 308 0.80 -1.84 -1.72
N ASN A 309 1.60 -2.71 -1.11
CA ASN A 309 1.56 -2.92 0.32
C ASN A 309 2.83 -2.29 0.94
N PRO A 310 2.75 -1.14 1.63
CA PRO A 310 3.93 -0.45 2.17
C PRO A 310 4.70 -1.29 3.19
N HIS A 311 4.05 -2.29 3.79
CA HIS A 311 4.70 -3.25 4.70
C HIS A 311 5.43 -4.38 3.97
N ALA A 312 5.18 -4.63 2.68
CA ALA A 312 5.72 -5.78 1.96
C ALA A 312 6.46 -5.43 0.66
N VAL A 313 6.47 -4.14 0.25
CA VAL A 313 7.17 -3.68 -0.95
C VAL A 313 8.65 -4.02 -0.91
N GLN A 314 9.17 -4.50 -2.05
CA GLN A 314 10.55 -4.93 -2.20
C GLN A 314 11.18 -4.41 -3.48
N ASP A 315 12.49 -4.19 -3.47
CA ASP A 315 13.30 -3.91 -4.67
C ASP A 315 13.84 -5.22 -5.28
N THR A 316 12.92 -6.13 -5.59
CA THR A 316 13.25 -7.42 -6.22
C THR A 316 12.76 -7.45 -7.66
N LEU A 317 13.67 -7.77 -8.58
CA LEU A 317 13.33 -8.04 -9.97
C LEU A 317 12.54 -9.35 -10.10
N SER A 318 11.55 -9.35 -11.00
CA SER A 318 10.76 -10.52 -11.38
C SER A 318 10.66 -10.60 -12.91
N LYS A 319 10.12 -11.73 -13.39
CA LYS A 319 9.81 -11.93 -14.81
C LYS A 319 8.33 -12.24 -14.95
N ALA A 320 7.72 -11.73 -16.03
CA ALA A 320 6.32 -11.94 -16.28
C ALA A 320 5.95 -13.44 -16.28
N PRO A 321 4.81 -13.81 -15.69
CA PRO A 321 3.79 -12.93 -15.09
C PRO A 321 3.96 -12.70 -13.57
N VAL A 322 5.02 -13.22 -12.96
CA VAL A 322 5.21 -13.19 -11.49
C VAL A 322 5.18 -11.77 -10.95
N VAL A 323 4.46 -11.55 -9.85
CA VAL A 323 4.29 -10.23 -9.25
C VAL A 323 5.64 -9.53 -8.97
N PRO A 324 5.80 -8.25 -9.38
CA PRO A 324 7.01 -7.49 -9.10
C PRO A 324 7.11 -7.08 -7.63
N GLY A 325 8.34 -6.86 -7.16
CA GLY A 325 8.63 -6.49 -5.76
C GLY A 325 7.77 -5.35 -5.21
N PRO A 326 7.54 -4.25 -5.95
CA PRO A 326 6.69 -3.15 -5.49
C PRO A 326 5.21 -3.52 -5.26
N MET A 327 4.70 -4.58 -5.88
CA MET A 327 3.29 -5.03 -5.77
C MET A 327 3.15 -6.27 -4.87
N ARG A 328 4.20 -6.68 -4.15
CA ARG A 328 4.12 -7.83 -3.25
C ARG A 328 3.20 -7.54 -2.07
N GLY A 329 2.45 -8.56 -1.64
CA GLY A 329 1.64 -8.49 -0.43
C GLY A 329 0.34 -7.68 -0.56
N VAL A 330 -0.01 -7.21 -1.76
CA VAL A 330 -1.32 -6.59 -2.02
C VAL A 330 -2.36 -7.67 -2.37
N SER A 331 -3.62 -7.40 -2.06
CA SER A 331 -4.75 -8.24 -2.48
C SER A 331 -4.97 -8.14 -4.00
N GLY A 332 -5.75 -9.07 -4.54
CA GLY A 332 -6.06 -9.06 -5.97
C GLY A 332 -7.25 -9.93 -6.35
N VAL A 333 -7.44 -10.07 -7.66
CA VAL A 333 -8.46 -10.92 -8.28
C VAL A 333 -7.78 -11.91 -9.21
N THR A 334 -8.00 -13.20 -8.97
CA THR A 334 -7.43 -14.28 -9.79
C THR A 334 -8.02 -14.32 -11.20
N ALA A 335 -7.38 -15.08 -12.09
CA ALA A 335 -7.91 -15.44 -13.41
C ALA A 335 -9.39 -15.92 -13.39
N SER A 336 -9.76 -16.64 -12.33
CA SER A 336 -11.10 -17.19 -12.14
C SER A 336 -12.14 -16.17 -11.63
N GLY A 337 -11.72 -14.95 -11.29
CA GLY A 337 -12.57 -13.91 -10.70
C GLY A 337 -12.68 -13.97 -9.17
N SER A 338 -11.96 -14.89 -8.50
CA SER A 338 -11.95 -14.97 -7.02
C SER A 338 -10.97 -13.97 -6.40
N SER A 339 -11.38 -13.31 -5.31
CA SER A 339 -10.52 -12.43 -4.51
C SER A 339 -9.47 -13.22 -3.72
N ILE A 340 -8.27 -12.65 -3.61
CA ILE A 340 -7.13 -13.22 -2.87
C ILE A 340 -6.45 -12.16 -2.01
N GLU A 341 -5.96 -12.56 -0.84
CA GLU A 341 -5.30 -11.65 0.10
C GLU A 341 -3.89 -11.23 -0.35
N SER A 342 -3.20 -12.08 -1.10
CA SER A 342 -1.87 -11.79 -1.63
C SER A 342 -1.68 -12.33 -3.04
N VAL A 343 -1.45 -11.42 -3.99
CA VAL A 343 -1.21 -11.73 -5.40
C VAL A 343 0.08 -12.53 -5.61
N GLN A 344 0.05 -13.39 -6.62
CA GLN A 344 1.21 -14.14 -7.14
C GLN A 344 1.65 -13.61 -8.51
N TYR A 345 0.74 -12.99 -9.26
CA TYR A 345 0.96 -12.46 -10.59
C TYR A 345 0.56 -10.99 -10.70
N GLU A 346 1.27 -10.21 -11.54
CA GLU A 346 1.02 -8.75 -11.67
C GLU A 346 -0.43 -8.46 -12.10
N TYR A 347 -0.95 -9.22 -13.06
CA TYR A 347 -2.29 -8.99 -13.61
C TYR A 347 -3.40 -9.11 -12.55
N GLU A 348 -3.17 -9.84 -11.46
CA GLU A 348 -4.18 -10.03 -10.39
C GLU A 348 -4.45 -8.72 -9.64
N VAL A 349 -3.45 -7.83 -9.56
CA VAL A 349 -3.61 -6.47 -9.02
C VAL A 349 -4.49 -5.64 -9.96
N CYS A 350 -4.20 -5.68 -11.27
CA CYS A 350 -4.96 -4.95 -12.27
C CYS A 350 -6.43 -5.42 -12.32
N PHE A 351 -6.68 -6.71 -12.15
CA PHE A 351 -8.02 -7.28 -12.20
C PHE A 351 -8.94 -6.82 -11.07
N LYS A 352 -8.41 -6.26 -9.97
CA LYS A 352 -9.24 -5.60 -8.95
C LYS A 352 -10.23 -4.61 -9.57
N CYS A 353 -9.75 -3.81 -10.52
CA CYS A 353 -10.53 -2.71 -11.11
C CYS A 353 -10.84 -2.92 -12.59
N HIS A 354 -10.02 -3.68 -13.31
CA HIS A 354 -10.12 -3.85 -14.77
C HIS A 354 -10.82 -5.16 -15.20
N ALA A 355 -11.24 -6.01 -14.27
CA ALA A 355 -11.94 -7.26 -14.59
C ALA A 355 -13.46 -7.21 -14.34
N ASP A 356 -13.94 -7.79 -13.24
CA ASP A 356 -15.38 -8.02 -13.03
C ASP A 356 -16.15 -6.79 -12.54
N ASN A 357 -15.45 -5.73 -12.10
CA ASN A 357 -16.10 -4.51 -11.63
C ASN A 357 -16.93 -3.88 -12.77
N PRO A 358 -18.24 -3.63 -12.59
CA PRO A 358 -19.08 -3.04 -13.63
C PRO A 358 -18.71 -1.59 -13.95
N ASN A 359 -18.06 -0.88 -13.02
CA ASN A 359 -17.60 0.51 -13.19
C ASN A 359 -16.20 0.60 -13.84
N ARG A 360 -15.63 -0.53 -14.29
CA ARG A 360 -14.33 -0.57 -14.97
C ARG A 360 -14.25 0.37 -16.18
N PRO A 361 -13.05 0.83 -16.56
CA PRO A 361 -12.86 1.64 -17.76
C PRO A 361 -13.43 0.97 -19.02
N GLN A 362 -14.03 1.77 -19.90
CA GLN A 362 -14.54 1.29 -21.19
C GLN A 362 -13.46 1.44 -22.26
N SER A 363 -13.57 0.66 -23.34
CA SER A 363 -12.67 0.77 -24.50
C SER A 363 -12.77 2.15 -25.14
N ALA A 364 -11.62 2.72 -25.51
CA ALA A 364 -11.56 3.94 -26.33
C ALA A 364 -11.83 3.67 -27.82
N ILE A 365 -11.70 2.42 -28.27
CA ILE A 365 -11.93 1.98 -29.65
C ILE A 365 -13.29 1.26 -29.73
N THR A 366 -14.10 1.62 -30.73
CA THR A 366 -15.43 1.00 -30.92
C THR A 366 -15.32 -0.30 -31.70
N ARG A 367 -15.14 -1.40 -30.95
CA ARG A 367 -14.94 -2.74 -31.51
C ARG A 367 -16.25 -3.40 -31.97
N GLN A 368 -16.13 -4.32 -32.93
CA GLN A 368 -17.21 -5.23 -33.30
C GLN A 368 -17.62 -6.13 -32.12
N ILE A 369 -16.63 -6.71 -31.44
CA ILE A 369 -16.83 -7.41 -30.17
C ILE A 369 -16.35 -6.50 -29.05
N THR A 370 -17.30 -6.01 -28.24
CA THR A 370 -16.98 -5.23 -27.05
C THR A 370 -16.83 -6.17 -25.86
N GLN A 371 -15.58 -6.38 -25.45
CA GLN A 371 -15.22 -6.92 -24.15
C GLN A 371 -14.41 -5.85 -23.42
N THR A 372 -14.67 -5.66 -22.13
CA THR A 372 -13.90 -4.72 -21.30
C THR A 372 -13.48 -5.34 -19.98
N ASN A 373 -13.90 -6.59 -19.72
CA ASN A 373 -13.43 -7.37 -18.61
C ASN A 373 -12.10 -8.02 -19.00
N THR A 374 -11.00 -7.43 -18.57
CA THR A 374 -9.67 -7.77 -19.05
C THR A 374 -9.23 -9.19 -18.69
N ARG A 375 -9.77 -9.79 -17.62
CA ARG A 375 -9.48 -11.21 -17.33
C ARG A 375 -10.12 -12.16 -18.35
N LEU A 376 -11.23 -11.76 -18.99
CA LEU A 376 -11.87 -12.54 -20.05
C LEU A 376 -11.20 -12.33 -21.41
N GLU A 377 -10.59 -11.16 -21.63
CA GLU A 377 -9.79 -10.86 -22.82
C GLU A 377 -8.50 -11.70 -22.85
N PHE A 378 -7.85 -11.86 -21.69
CA PHE A 378 -6.62 -12.64 -21.54
C PHE A 378 -6.83 -14.09 -21.07
N ASP A 379 -8.07 -14.56 -21.00
CA ASP A 379 -8.38 -15.92 -20.59
C ASP A 379 -7.64 -16.93 -21.49
N PRO A 380 -6.93 -17.94 -20.97
CA PRO A 380 -6.19 -18.90 -21.80
C PRO A 380 -7.04 -19.70 -22.79
N SER A 381 -8.37 -19.74 -22.62
CA SER A 381 -9.31 -20.33 -23.58
C SER A 381 -9.72 -19.39 -24.71
N ALA A 382 -9.42 -18.10 -24.62
CA ALA A 382 -9.73 -17.08 -25.62
C ALA A 382 -9.09 -17.41 -26.98
N PHE A 383 -9.72 -16.96 -28.06
CA PHE A 383 -9.32 -17.36 -29.42
C PHE A 383 -8.04 -16.67 -29.90
N SER A 384 -7.75 -15.49 -29.36
CA SER A 384 -6.47 -14.82 -29.47
C SER A 384 -6.31 -13.82 -28.34
N PHE A 385 -5.07 -13.60 -27.89
CA PHE A 385 -4.74 -12.69 -26.82
C PHE A 385 -3.22 -12.39 -26.81
N HIS A 386 -2.83 -11.26 -26.25
CA HIS A 386 -1.44 -11.02 -25.86
C HIS A 386 -1.08 -11.79 -24.57
N PRO A 387 0.17 -12.26 -24.41
CA PRO A 387 0.53 -13.29 -23.44
C PRO A 387 0.75 -12.73 -22.01
N VAL A 388 -0.32 -12.25 -21.38
CA VAL A 388 -0.30 -11.73 -19.99
C VAL A 388 -0.57 -12.82 -18.96
N MET A 389 -1.55 -13.70 -19.20
CA MET A 389 -1.93 -14.77 -18.27
C MET A 389 -1.35 -16.14 -18.67
N ALA A 390 -1.19 -16.39 -19.96
CA ALA A 390 -0.56 -17.60 -20.50
C ALA A 390 0.20 -17.27 -21.81
N PRO A 391 1.10 -18.15 -22.27
CA PRO A 391 1.70 -18.04 -23.60
C PRO A 391 0.65 -17.88 -24.70
N GLY A 392 1.00 -17.16 -25.77
CA GLY A 392 0.08 -16.90 -26.87
C GLY A 392 -0.38 -18.20 -27.55
N VAL A 393 -1.66 -18.26 -27.92
CA VAL A 393 -2.23 -19.43 -28.61
C VAL A 393 -1.74 -19.58 -30.05
N ASN A 394 -1.34 -18.49 -30.71
CA ASN A 394 -0.77 -18.54 -32.05
C ASN A 394 0.74 -18.83 -31.99
N GLN A 395 1.15 -19.93 -32.62
CA GLN A 395 2.55 -20.38 -32.70
C GLN A 395 3.35 -19.68 -33.82
N ASN A 396 2.67 -19.03 -34.78
CA ASN A 396 3.28 -18.42 -35.96
C ASN A 396 3.23 -16.89 -35.87
N VAL A 397 4.22 -16.31 -35.20
CA VAL A 397 4.37 -14.85 -35.05
C VAL A 397 5.71 -14.39 -35.65
N PRO A 398 5.88 -14.41 -36.99
CA PRO A 398 7.17 -14.13 -37.63
C PRO A 398 7.69 -12.70 -37.36
N SER A 399 6.77 -11.78 -37.04
CA SER A 399 7.14 -10.42 -36.67
C SER A 399 7.75 -10.32 -35.28
N LEU A 400 7.68 -11.35 -34.43
CA LEU A 400 8.18 -11.23 -33.05
C LEU A 400 9.71 -11.07 -33.02
N LYS A 401 10.19 -10.03 -32.34
CA LYS A 401 11.62 -9.70 -32.30
C LYS A 401 12.37 -10.60 -31.33
N SER A 402 13.50 -11.15 -31.77
CA SER A 402 14.46 -11.85 -30.90
C SER A 402 14.89 -10.95 -29.71
N PRO A 403 14.99 -11.49 -28.48
CA PRO A 403 14.94 -12.90 -28.10
C PRO A 403 13.54 -13.44 -27.75
N MET A 404 12.47 -12.70 -28.05
CA MET A 404 11.11 -13.16 -27.72
C MET A 404 10.68 -14.33 -28.61
N THR A 405 9.83 -15.18 -28.05
CA THR A 405 9.23 -16.34 -28.72
C THR A 405 7.72 -16.37 -28.42
N ALA A 406 6.95 -17.25 -29.07
CA ALA A 406 5.53 -17.42 -28.76
C ALA A 406 5.28 -17.85 -27.29
N ALA A 407 6.31 -18.35 -26.60
CA ALA A 407 6.27 -18.68 -25.17
C ALA A 407 6.56 -17.48 -24.23
N THR A 408 6.96 -16.34 -24.77
CA THR A 408 7.28 -15.15 -23.96
C THR A 408 6.02 -14.57 -23.34
N MET A 409 6.04 -14.43 -22.02
CA MET A 409 5.05 -13.71 -21.23
C MET A 409 5.41 -12.24 -21.12
N ILE A 410 4.40 -11.37 -21.01
CA ILE A 410 4.56 -9.93 -20.80
C ILE A 410 3.73 -9.46 -19.59
N TYR A 411 4.12 -8.32 -19.05
CA TYR A 411 3.40 -7.61 -18.00
C TYR A 411 2.34 -6.67 -18.60
N CYS A 412 1.31 -6.33 -17.81
CA CYS A 412 0.42 -5.22 -18.14
C CYS A 412 1.23 -3.93 -18.28
N THR A 413 2.25 -3.76 -17.43
CA THR A 413 3.12 -2.57 -17.41
C THR A 413 4.19 -2.54 -18.51
N ASP A 414 4.31 -3.57 -19.36
CA ASP A 414 5.10 -3.48 -20.58
C ASP A 414 4.43 -2.57 -21.63
N CYS A 415 3.09 -2.43 -21.55
CA CYS A 415 2.31 -1.53 -22.38
C CYS A 415 1.82 -0.30 -21.62
N HIS A 416 1.38 -0.46 -20.37
CA HIS A 416 0.83 0.62 -19.53
C HIS A 416 1.84 1.11 -18.50
N ASN A 417 2.59 2.17 -18.83
CA ASN A 417 3.72 2.64 -18.04
C ASN A 417 3.97 4.13 -18.25
N SER A 418 4.93 4.67 -17.50
CA SER A 418 5.53 5.96 -17.81
C SER A 418 6.13 5.99 -19.21
N ASP A 419 5.79 7.03 -19.97
CA ASP A 419 6.41 7.36 -21.26
C ASP A 419 7.85 7.88 -21.12
N SER A 420 8.29 8.20 -19.90
CA SER A 420 9.62 8.72 -19.64
C SER A 420 10.60 7.62 -19.28
N THR A 421 11.80 7.67 -19.89
CA THR A 421 12.89 6.75 -19.56
C THR A 421 13.39 6.94 -18.12
N SER A 422 13.41 8.17 -17.62
CA SER A 422 13.76 8.53 -16.24
C SER A 422 12.57 8.62 -15.29
N GLY A 423 11.34 8.53 -15.81
CA GLY A 423 10.11 8.56 -15.02
C GLY A 423 9.94 7.32 -14.15
N ALA A 424 9.09 7.45 -13.13
CA ALA A 424 8.76 6.35 -12.24
C ALA A 424 8.09 5.21 -13.02
N LYS A 425 8.65 4.00 -12.95
CA LYS A 425 8.08 2.84 -13.63
C LYS A 425 6.79 2.41 -12.96
N GLY A 426 5.83 1.97 -13.76
CA GLY A 426 4.47 1.61 -13.36
C GLY A 426 3.42 2.52 -13.99
N PRO A 427 2.13 2.21 -13.83
CA PRO A 427 1.03 2.89 -14.50
C PRO A 427 0.64 4.20 -13.79
N HIS A 428 1.61 4.99 -13.34
CA HIS A 428 1.37 6.22 -12.58
C HIS A 428 0.89 7.36 -13.48
N GLY A 429 1.58 7.57 -14.60
CA GLY A 429 1.23 8.61 -15.56
C GLY A 429 1.99 8.51 -16.88
N SER A 430 1.33 8.90 -17.96
CA SER A 430 1.89 8.98 -19.31
C SER A 430 1.34 10.19 -20.06
N ASN A 431 2.15 10.79 -20.93
CA ASN A 431 1.67 11.79 -21.88
C ASN A 431 0.88 11.17 -23.04
N TYR A 432 0.97 9.85 -23.23
CA TYR A 432 0.15 9.12 -24.20
C TYR A 432 -1.18 8.70 -23.56
N PRO A 433 -2.31 8.77 -24.31
CA PRO A 433 -3.61 8.30 -23.84
C PRO A 433 -3.57 6.85 -23.34
N ASN A 434 -4.49 6.48 -22.46
CA ASN A 434 -4.62 5.13 -21.89
C ASN A 434 -3.35 4.63 -21.18
N LEU A 435 -2.59 5.54 -20.56
CA LEU A 435 -1.38 5.21 -19.79
C LEU A 435 -0.30 4.49 -20.60
N LEU A 436 -0.24 4.67 -21.92
CA LEU A 436 0.66 3.90 -22.76
C LEU A 436 2.13 4.33 -22.58
N ALA A 437 3.04 3.36 -22.49
CA ALA A 437 4.48 3.59 -22.35
C ALA A 437 5.12 4.19 -23.62
N TYR A 438 4.47 3.99 -24.76
CA TYR A 438 4.94 4.43 -26.07
C TYR A 438 3.75 4.87 -26.92
N ARG A 439 4.04 5.67 -27.95
CA ARG A 439 3.03 6.18 -28.86
C ARG A 439 2.33 5.04 -29.61
N TYR A 440 1.00 5.12 -29.66
CA TYR A 440 0.14 4.26 -30.47
C TYR A 440 -1.03 5.09 -31.00
N GLU A 441 -0.94 5.46 -32.27
CA GLU A 441 -2.00 6.18 -32.97
C GLU A 441 -3.07 5.22 -33.49
N THR A 442 -4.33 5.55 -33.25
CA THR A 442 -5.48 4.69 -33.61
C THR A 442 -6.46 5.36 -34.56
N SER A 443 -6.26 6.64 -34.86
CA SER A 443 -7.12 7.40 -35.78
C SER A 443 -6.97 6.88 -37.21
N ASP A 444 -8.08 6.88 -37.96
CA ASP A 444 -8.04 6.62 -39.39
C ASP A 444 -7.17 7.65 -40.13
N TYR A 445 -6.64 7.27 -41.29
CA TYR A 445 -5.68 8.06 -42.08
C TYR A 445 -4.37 8.41 -41.35
N THR A 446 -3.99 7.62 -40.34
CA THR A 446 -2.68 7.75 -39.69
C THR A 446 -1.58 7.21 -40.58
N GLN A 447 -0.61 8.06 -40.91
CA GLN A 447 0.59 7.65 -41.63
C GLN A 447 1.42 6.65 -40.80
N GLU A 448 1.66 5.47 -41.37
CA GLU A 448 2.55 4.47 -40.78
C GLU A 448 3.97 5.04 -40.61
N SER A 449 4.51 4.88 -39.41
CA SER A 449 5.92 5.15 -39.11
C SER A 449 6.36 4.40 -37.86
N SER A 450 7.68 4.26 -37.67
CA SER A 450 8.25 3.72 -36.43
C SER A 450 7.85 4.50 -35.17
N TYR A 451 7.39 5.75 -35.33
CA TYR A 451 6.92 6.61 -34.25
C TYR A 451 5.41 6.49 -34.00
N SER A 452 4.58 6.38 -35.05
CA SER A 452 3.12 6.31 -34.93
C SER A 452 2.66 5.03 -34.22
N TYR A 453 3.34 3.90 -34.50
CA TYR A 453 3.04 2.58 -33.93
C TYR A 453 4.18 2.06 -33.06
N GLN A 454 4.88 2.98 -32.39
CA GLN A 454 6.07 2.69 -31.60
C GLN A 454 5.81 1.58 -30.56
N LEU A 455 4.65 1.59 -29.92
CA LEU A 455 4.24 0.57 -28.95
C LEU A 455 4.30 -0.84 -29.54
N CYS A 456 3.62 -1.07 -30.66
CA CYS A 456 3.59 -2.36 -31.35
C CYS A 456 5.01 -2.77 -31.78
N TYR A 457 5.81 -1.82 -32.28
CA TYR A 457 7.16 -2.07 -32.77
C TYR A 457 8.22 -2.35 -31.68
N ARG A 458 7.85 -2.22 -30.40
CA ARG A 458 8.69 -2.75 -29.30
C ARG A 458 8.84 -4.26 -29.43
N CYS A 459 7.74 -4.96 -29.70
CA CYS A 459 7.70 -6.42 -29.77
C CYS A 459 7.70 -6.96 -31.20
N HIS A 460 7.02 -6.26 -32.12
CA HIS A 460 6.89 -6.68 -33.50
C HIS A 460 7.87 -5.94 -34.44
N SER A 461 8.51 -6.67 -35.34
CA SER A 461 9.45 -6.17 -36.32
C SER A 461 8.68 -5.43 -37.40
N ARG A 462 8.89 -4.11 -37.46
CA ARG A 462 8.37 -3.27 -38.55
C ARG A 462 8.76 -3.81 -39.93
N ASN A 463 9.98 -4.33 -40.07
CA ASN A 463 10.43 -4.90 -41.34
C ASN A 463 9.63 -6.14 -41.73
N SER A 464 9.36 -7.04 -40.78
CA SER A 464 8.57 -8.25 -41.04
C SER A 464 7.14 -7.90 -41.49
N ILE A 465 6.52 -6.93 -40.81
CA ILE A 465 5.18 -6.43 -41.14
C ILE A 465 5.17 -5.79 -42.54
N LEU A 466 6.13 -4.91 -42.86
CA LEU A 466 6.21 -4.23 -44.16
C LEU A 466 6.72 -5.12 -45.32
N ASN A 467 7.26 -6.28 -45.00
CA ASN A 467 7.60 -7.32 -45.99
C ASN A 467 6.44 -8.30 -46.21
N ASN A 468 5.28 -8.07 -45.58
CA ASN A 468 4.10 -8.92 -45.70
C ASN A 468 4.32 -10.39 -45.27
N GLU A 469 5.22 -10.65 -44.31
CA GLU A 469 5.65 -12.03 -43.97
C GLU A 469 4.56 -12.91 -43.35
N SER A 470 3.52 -12.30 -42.76
CA SER A 470 2.38 -13.01 -42.14
C SER A 470 1.02 -12.75 -42.80
N PHE A 471 0.93 -11.72 -43.64
CA PHE A 471 -0.29 -11.35 -44.37
C PHE A 471 0.14 -10.54 -45.61
N THR A 472 -0.28 -10.99 -46.78
CA THR A 472 0.24 -10.56 -48.09
C THR A 472 -0.01 -9.08 -48.41
N LYS A 473 -0.90 -8.42 -47.66
CA LYS A 473 -1.37 -7.04 -47.92
C LYS A 473 -1.13 -6.04 -46.79
N HIS A 474 -0.33 -6.38 -45.76
CA HIS A 474 -0.03 -5.45 -44.66
C HIS A 474 0.49 -4.10 -45.17
N THR A 475 1.48 -4.10 -46.05
CA THR A 475 2.09 -2.88 -46.61
C THR A 475 1.10 -2.05 -47.40
N GLU A 476 0.22 -2.70 -48.16
CA GLU A 476 -0.81 -2.00 -48.93
C GLU A 476 -1.78 -1.27 -47.99
N HIS A 477 -2.26 -1.90 -46.93
CA HIS A 477 -3.17 -1.28 -45.96
C HIS A 477 -2.49 -0.15 -45.17
N LEU A 478 -1.26 -0.36 -44.72
CA LEU A 478 -0.49 0.65 -43.99
C LEU A 478 -0.14 1.88 -44.86
N GLN A 479 0.13 1.69 -46.15
CA GLN A 479 0.32 2.78 -47.12
C GLN A 479 -0.96 3.58 -47.39
N LYS A 480 -2.12 2.92 -47.29
CA LYS A 480 -3.44 3.57 -47.30
C LYS A 480 -3.80 4.20 -45.94
N GLN A 481 -2.84 4.25 -45.02
CA GLN A 481 -2.98 4.92 -43.71
C GLN A 481 -4.06 4.29 -42.82
N ILE A 482 -4.30 2.98 -42.99
CA ILE A 482 -5.16 2.19 -42.12
C ILE A 482 -4.36 1.82 -40.86
N PRO A 483 -4.77 2.22 -39.64
CA PRO A 483 -4.03 1.95 -38.42
C PRO A 483 -4.15 0.49 -37.99
N CYS A 484 -3.19 0.00 -37.18
CA CYS A 484 -3.23 -1.37 -36.66
C CYS A 484 -4.52 -1.64 -35.87
N SER A 485 -5.04 -0.63 -35.17
CA SER A 485 -6.31 -0.69 -34.42
C SER A 485 -7.51 -0.99 -35.30
N ALA A 486 -7.49 -0.68 -36.60
CA ALA A 486 -8.62 -0.93 -37.49
C ALA A 486 -8.98 -2.42 -37.54
N CYS A 487 -7.97 -3.30 -37.40
CA CYS A 487 -8.14 -4.75 -37.46
C CYS A 487 -7.83 -5.44 -36.13
N HIS A 488 -6.76 -5.05 -35.44
CA HIS A 488 -6.24 -5.80 -34.30
C HIS A 488 -6.68 -5.21 -32.96
N ASP A 489 -7.23 -6.06 -32.11
CA ASP A 489 -7.40 -5.82 -30.68
C ASP A 489 -6.05 -5.85 -29.96
N ALA A 490 -5.88 -4.96 -28.98
CA ALA A 490 -4.65 -4.87 -28.21
C ALA A 490 -4.62 -5.84 -27.03
N HIS A 491 -5.75 -6.40 -26.61
CA HIS A 491 -5.80 -7.36 -25.50
C HIS A 491 -6.08 -8.77 -25.99
N GLY A 492 -7.33 -9.08 -26.31
CA GLY A 492 -7.74 -10.42 -26.72
C GLY A 492 -9.25 -10.54 -26.93
N ILE A 493 -9.66 -11.65 -27.54
CA ILE A 493 -11.06 -11.92 -27.89
C ILE A 493 -11.52 -13.17 -27.14
N SER A 494 -12.41 -12.94 -26.17
CA SER A 494 -12.94 -13.98 -25.29
C SER A 494 -13.61 -15.12 -26.06
N SER A 495 -13.47 -16.33 -25.53
CA SER A 495 -14.05 -17.56 -26.10
C SER A 495 -15.57 -17.57 -26.13
N VAL A 496 -16.23 -16.73 -25.33
CA VAL A 496 -17.69 -16.61 -25.28
C VAL A 496 -18.26 -15.62 -26.29
N GLN A 497 -17.42 -14.84 -26.98
CA GLN A 497 -17.85 -13.79 -27.90
C GLN A 497 -17.32 -13.97 -29.33
N GLY A 498 -16.08 -14.43 -29.47
CA GLY A 498 -15.46 -14.63 -30.79
C GLY A 498 -15.68 -16.03 -31.36
N THR A 499 -14.92 -16.36 -32.41
CA THR A 499 -14.77 -17.73 -32.92
C THR A 499 -13.33 -18.05 -33.30
N ARG A 500 -12.98 -19.35 -33.37
CA ARG A 500 -11.67 -19.82 -33.87
C ARG A 500 -11.42 -19.54 -35.35
N LEU A 501 -12.47 -19.18 -36.10
CA LEU A 501 -12.35 -18.83 -37.51
C LEU A 501 -12.18 -17.33 -37.67
N ASN A 502 -12.91 -16.53 -36.90
CA ASN A 502 -13.06 -15.11 -37.22
C ASN A 502 -12.19 -14.18 -36.38
N ASN A 503 -11.69 -14.66 -35.26
CA ASN A 503 -10.99 -13.84 -34.26
C ASN A 503 -9.62 -14.42 -33.89
N THR A 504 -8.99 -15.14 -34.80
CA THR A 504 -7.56 -15.44 -34.67
C THR A 504 -6.75 -14.17 -34.89
N ASN A 505 -5.46 -14.19 -34.50
CA ASN A 505 -4.54 -13.08 -34.77
C ASN A 505 -5.00 -11.72 -34.22
N LEU A 506 -5.76 -11.72 -33.12
CA LEU A 506 -6.34 -10.54 -32.49
C LEU A 506 -7.32 -9.77 -33.40
N ILE A 507 -7.88 -10.39 -34.44
CA ILE A 507 -8.77 -9.67 -35.35
C ILE A 507 -10.13 -9.39 -34.69
N ASN A 508 -10.41 -8.10 -34.50
CA ASN A 508 -11.64 -7.53 -33.96
C ASN A 508 -11.79 -6.10 -34.50
N PHE A 509 -12.60 -5.90 -35.53
CA PHE A 509 -12.57 -4.66 -36.30
C PHE A 509 -13.02 -3.42 -35.51
N ASP A 510 -12.38 -2.28 -35.77
CA ASP A 510 -12.88 -0.97 -35.38
C ASP A 510 -14.00 -0.55 -36.33
N THR A 511 -15.22 -0.55 -35.81
CA THR A 511 -16.45 -0.28 -36.58
C THR A 511 -16.63 1.19 -36.98
N THR A 512 -15.77 2.08 -36.48
CA THR A 512 -15.72 3.47 -36.97
C THR A 512 -14.99 3.59 -38.31
N ILE A 513 -14.10 2.62 -38.61
CA ILE A 513 -13.28 2.57 -39.83
C ILE A 513 -13.83 1.51 -40.80
N VAL A 514 -14.11 0.32 -40.28
CA VAL A 514 -14.49 -0.87 -41.06
C VAL A 514 -16.00 -1.11 -40.95
N ARG A 515 -16.65 -1.34 -42.08
CA ARG A 515 -18.10 -1.56 -42.17
C ARG A 515 -18.41 -2.98 -42.67
N PRO A 516 -19.61 -3.51 -42.39
CA PRO A 516 -20.04 -4.77 -42.98
C PRO A 516 -20.02 -4.71 -44.51
N ASP A 517 -19.68 -5.83 -45.14
CA ASP A 517 -19.74 -6.03 -46.58
C ASP A 517 -21.16 -5.66 -47.09
N PRO A 518 -21.30 -4.69 -48.01
CA PRO A 518 -22.60 -4.27 -48.50
C PRO A 518 -23.35 -5.37 -49.28
N ALA A 519 -22.64 -6.38 -49.81
CA ALA A 519 -23.26 -7.47 -50.56
C ALA A 519 -23.82 -8.58 -49.66
N THR A 520 -23.08 -8.95 -48.60
CA THR A 520 -23.43 -10.09 -47.73
C THR A 520 -23.94 -9.68 -46.34
N GLY A 521 -23.72 -8.44 -45.93
CA GLY A 521 -23.99 -7.95 -44.58
C GLY A 521 -23.02 -8.46 -43.52
N ARG A 522 -21.98 -9.21 -43.90
CA ARG A 522 -21.01 -9.83 -42.98
C ARG A 522 -19.90 -8.84 -42.65
N LEU A 523 -19.43 -8.87 -41.41
CA LEU A 523 -18.22 -8.17 -40.97
C LEU A 523 -17.33 -9.18 -40.26
N GLU A 524 -16.44 -9.85 -40.99
CA GLU A 524 -15.56 -10.85 -40.41
C GLU A 524 -14.34 -11.15 -41.27
N PHE A 525 -13.27 -11.54 -40.59
CA PHE A 525 -12.17 -12.30 -41.17
C PHE A 525 -12.52 -13.79 -41.06
N GLU A 526 -11.99 -14.62 -41.95
CA GLU A 526 -11.99 -16.07 -41.81
C GLU A 526 -10.56 -16.58 -41.97
N ASP A 527 -10.05 -17.19 -40.91
CA ASP A 527 -8.78 -17.90 -40.91
C ASP A 527 -8.92 -19.21 -41.69
N THR A 528 -8.10 -19.36 -42.73
CA THR A 528 -8.10 -20.55 -43.60
C THR A 528 -6.78 -21.30 -43.55
N GLY A 529 -5.87 -20.91 -42.65
CA GLY A 529 -4.59 -21.56 -42.46
C GLY A 529 -3.44 -20.57 -42.22
N ILE A 530 -2.22 -21.13 -42.20
CA ILE A 530 -1.00 -20.36 -41.92
C ILE A 530 -0.84 -19.25 -42.96
N PHE A 531 -0.91 -18.01 -42.49
CA PHE A 531 -0.77 -16.79 -43.30
C PHE A 531 -1.76 -16.68 -44.47
N HIS A 532 -2.92 -17.35 -44.35
CA HIS A 532 -3.96 -17.34 -45.38
C HIS A 532 -5.33 -17.11 -44.75
N GLY A 533 -6.11 -16.19 -45.32
CA GLY A 533 -7.44 -15.90 -44.84
C GLY A 533 -8.25 -15.10 -45.84
N ARG A 534 -9.51 -14.83 -45.50
CA ARG A 534 -10.37 -14.01 -46.34
C ARG A 534 -11.25 -13.09 -45.52
N CYS A 535 -11.55 -11.92 -46.08
CA CYS A 535 -12.36 -10.92 -45.39
C CYS A 535 -13.70 -10.70 -46.09
N TYR A 536 -14.74 -10.52 -45.28
CA TYR A 536 -16.05 -9.98 -45.65
C TYR A 536 -16.22 -8.65 -44.94
N LEU A 537 -15.95 -7.55 -45.63
CA LEU A 537 -16.04 -6.19 -45.07
C LEU A 537 -16.00 -5.12 -46.17
N GLU A 538 -16.27 -3.88 -45.80
CA GLU A 538 -15.96 -2.68 -46.58
C GLU A 538 -15.07 -1.73 -45.77
N CYS A 539 -13.99 -1.24 -46.37
CA CYS A 539 -13.09 -0.24 -45.79
C CYS A 539 -12.67 0.75 -46.87
N HIS A 540 -12.81 2.06 -46.62
CA HIS A 540 -12.46 3.13 -47.58
C HIS A 540 -13.03 2.91 -49.00
N SER A 541 -14.31 2.53 -49.09
CA SER A 541 -15.02 2.21 -50.34
C SER A 541 -14.47 1.01 -51.12
N LYS A 542 -13.59 0.22 -50.50
CA LYS A 542 -13.12 -1.07 -51.04
C LYS A 542 -13.90 -2.19 -50.36
N THR A 543 -14.68 -2.90 -51.17
CA THR A 543 -15.42 -4.10 -50.74
C THR A 543 -14.53 -5.34 -50.83
N HIS A 544 -14.55 -6.16 -49.77
CA HIS A 544 -13.98 -7.50 -49.71
C HIS A 544 -15.16 -8.49 -49.59
N SER A 545 -15.42 -9.31 -50.63
CA SER A 545 -16.62 -10.18 -50.67
C SER A 545 -16.47 -11.48 -51.50
N PRO A 546 -15.85 -12.54 -50.94
CA PRO A 546 -14.67 -12.44 -50.08
C PRO A 546 -13.47 -11.96 -50.88
N GLN A 547 -12.56 -11.22 -50.23
CA GLN A 547 -11.20 -11.06 -50.75
C GLN A 547 -10.30 -12.03 -50.00
N GLU A 548 -9.57 -12.88 -50.73
CA GLU A 548 -8.58 -13.83 -50.18
C GLU A 548 -7.17 -13.24 -50.20
N TYR A 549 -6.33 -13.67 -49.26
CA TYR A 549 -5.00 -13.09 -48.98
C TYR A 549 -3.93 -14.13 -48.66
#